data_AF-A0A9X1K593-F1
#
_entry.id   AF-A0A9X1K593-F1
#
_cell.length_a   1.000
_cell.length_b   1.000
_cell.length_c   1.000
_cell.angle_alpha   90.00
_cell.angle_beta   90.00
_cell.angle_gamma   90.00
#
_symmetry.space_group_name_H-M   'P 1'
#
loop_
_entity.id
_entity.type
_entity.pdbx_description
1 polymer ?
#
loop_
_entity_poly.entity_id
_entity_poly.type
_entity_poly.pdbx_seq_one_letter_code
_entity_poly.pdbx_strand_id
1 'polypeptide(L)'
;MSDVIIKANERSKIRVFAVNLPPGEVADTLKTQPKPDVARQLLNSPHLNTSSTEIFPVSDLTGVGLSGYLGEGYAVGDEQLAADRGKLDGLDGYVLLLFSDSFAGAETTLTPSPELTLIGTYTEARPSDDVTPITADSAKPYSGVAASDPPVPPRGPAGSAMVILGLIGLVALAVWWLLA
;
A
#
# COMPACT_ATOMS: atom_id res chain seq x y z
N MET A 1 4.05 -11.14 31.53
CA MET A 1 3.82 -10.31 30.33
C MET A 1 4.99 -10.53 29.39
N SER A 2 4.74 -10.82 28.12
CA SER A 2 5.80 -11.09 27.15
C SER A 2 5.88 -9.94 26.15
N ASP A 3 7.06 -9.36 26.01
CA ASP A 3 7.33 -8.39 24.96
C ASP A 3 7.14 -9.03 23.60
N VAL A 4 6.58 -8.26 22.67
CA VAL A 4 6.42 -8.66 21.27
C VAL A 4 7.45 -7.91 20.45
N ILE A 5 8.35 -8.65 19.82
CA ILE A 5 9.41 -8.07 18.98
C ILE A 5 8.92 -8.00 17.53
N ILE A 6 9.01 -6.83 16.94
CA ILE A 6 8.74 -6.55 15.53
C ILE A 6 10.08 -6.28 14.86
N LYS A 7 10.43 -7.11 13.88
CA LYS A 7 11.71 -6.99 13.18
C LYS A 7 11.69 -5.81 12.19
N ALA A 8 12.85 -5.22 11.95
CA ALA A 8 13.01 -4.26 10.87
C ALA A 8 12.53 -4.84 9.53
N ASN A 9 11.80 -4.03 8.76
CA ASN A 9 11.24 -4.35 7.45
C ASN A 9 10.30 -5.58 7.43
N GLU A 10 9.69 -5.92 8.57
CA GLU A 10 8.65 -6.94 8.61
C GLU A 10 7.43 -6.52 7.77
N ARG A 11 6.87 -7.46 7.01
CA ARG A 11 5.72 -7.23 6.13
C ARG A 11 4.77 -8.42 6.20
N SER A 12 3.50 -8.16 5.88
CA SER A 12 2.48 -9.20 5.70
C SER A 12 2.29 -10.09 6.94
N LYS A 13 2.55 -9.58 8.15
CA LYS A 13 2.21 -10.29 9.39
C LYS A 13 0.97 -9.70 10.03
N ILE A 14 0.19 -10.60 10.63
CA ILE A 14 -1.02 -10.31 11.40
C ILE A 14 -0.81 -10.91 12.78
N ARG A 15 -0.77 -10.06 13.80
CA ARG A 15 -0.71 -10.47 15.21
C ARG A 15 -2.13 -10.46 15.76
N VAL A 16 -2.58 -11.61 16.23
CA VAL A 16 -3.92 -11.78 16.79
C VAL A 16 -3.80 -11.77 18.30
N PHE A 17 -4.47 -10.81 18.93
CA PHE A 17 -4.57 -10.72 20.38
C PHE A 17 -6.00 -11.04 20.84
N ALA A 18 -6.11 -11.81 21.91
CA ALA A 18 -7.34 -11.87 22.69
C ALA A 18 -7.39 -10.65 23.62
N VAL A 19 -8.56 -10.00 23.70
CA VAL A 19 -8.83 -8.90 24.61
C VAL A 19 -9.52 -9.47 25.85
N ASN A 20 -8.77 -9.61 26.94
CA ASN A 20 -9.19 -10.17 28.22
C ASN A 20 -9.97 -9.17 29.08
N LEU A 21 -10.93 -8.47 28.47
CA LEU A 21 -11.87 -7.59 29.14
C LEU A 21 -13.30 -8.12 28.96
N PRO A 22 -14.21 -7.84 29.91
CA PRO A 22 -15.62 -8.16 29.72
C PRO A 22 -16.14 -7.59 28.39
N PRO A 23 -16.84 -8.37 27.54
CA PRO A 23 -17.28 -7.89 26.22
C PRO A 23 -18.14 -6.62 26.27
N GLY A 24 -18.95 -6.46 27.31
CA GLY A 24 -19.75 -5.25 27.51
C GLY A 24 -18.90 -3.99 27.72
N GLU A 25 -17.78 -4.10 28.44
CA GLU A 25 -16.86 -2.99 28.71
C GLU A 25 -16.14 -2.55 27.43
N VAL A 26 -15.68 -3.52 26.62
CA VAL A 26 -15.07 -3.23 25.31
C VAL A 26 -16.10 -2.58 24.38
N ALA A 27 -17.32 -3.11 24.33
CA ALA A 27 -18.41 -2.56 23.52
C ALA A 27 -18.76 -1.12 23.91
N ASP A 28 -18.85 -0.81 25.22
CA ASP A 28 -19.16 0.52 25.70
C ASP A 28 -18.01 1.52 25.44
N THR A 29 -16.77 1.07 25.55
CA THR A 29 -15.59 1.86 25.18
C THR A 29 -15.61 2.19 23.69
N LEU A 30 -15.90 1.21 22.83
CA LEU A 30 -15.98 1.39 21.38
C LEU A 30 -17.14 2.29 20.90
N LYS A 31 -18.18 2.51 21.72
CA LYS A 31 -19.25 3.48 21.45
C LYS A 31 -18.81 4.92 21.69
N THR A 32 -17.84 5.13 22.58
CA THR A 32 -17.42 6.46 23.03
C THR A 32 -16.06 6.88 22.47
N GLN A 33 -15.25 5.93 22.01
CA GLN A 33 -13.91 6.15 21.49
C GLN A 33 -13.70 5.47 20.13
N PRO A 34 -12.97 6.08 19.19
CA PRO A 34 -12.58 5.44 17.94
C PRO A 34 -11.76 4.17 18.17
N LYS A 35 -11.99 3.13 17.35
CA LYS A 35 -11.22 1.85 17.38
C LYS A 35 -9.69 2.06 17.41
N PRO A 36 -9.09 2.95 16.59
CA PRO A 36 -7.65 3.16 16.62
C PRO A 36 -7.14 3.67 17.98
N ASP A 37 -7.93 4.47 18.68
CA ASP A 37 -7.52 5.04 19.98
C ASP A 37 -7.56 3.97 21.07
N VAL A 38 -8.60 3.14 21.07
CA VAL A 38 -8.72 1.97 21.96
C VAL A 38 -7.58 0.98 21.70
N ALA A 39 -7.22 0.73 20.43
CA ALA A 39 -6.07 -0.09 20.08
C ALA A 39 -4.76 0.43 20.70
N ARG A 40 -4.48 1.74 20.59
CA ARG A 40 -3.25 2.32 21.16
C ARG A 40 -3.18 2.18 22.68
N GLN A 41 -4.32 2.31 23.36
CA GLN A 41 -4.41 2.12 24.81
C GLN A 41 -4.09 0.67 25.20
N LEU A 42 -4.73 -0.31 24.57
CA LEU A 42 -4.50 -1.74 24.83
C LEU A 42 -3.07 -2.19 24.43
N LEU A 43 -2.53 -1.63 23.36
CA LEU A 43 -1.16 -1.90 22.91
C LEU A 43 -0.11 -1.15 23.75
N ASN A 44 -0.53 -0.29 24.68
CA ASN A 44 0.32 0.60 25.46
C ASN A 44 1.33 1.37 24.59
N SER A 45 0.87 1.85 23.42
CA SER A 45 1.70 2.49 22.42
C SER A 45 1.00 3.74 21.84
N PRO A 46 1.14 4.91 22.48
CA PRO A 46 0.38 6.11 22.13
C PRO A 46 0.74 6.71 20.77
N HIS A 47 1.91 6.36 20.22
CA HIS A 47 2.41 6.88 18.94
C HIS A 47 2.26 5.90 17.78
N LEU A 48 1.77 4.68 18.03
CA LEU A 48 1.63 3.67 16.99
C LEU A 48 0.53 4.06 16.01
N ASN A 49 0.78 3.84 14.71
CA ASN A 49 -0.28 4.01 13.72
C ASN A 49 -1.22 2.80 13.74
N THR A 50 -2.37 2.95 14.38
CA THR A 50 -3.39 1.90 14.53
C THR A 50 -4.58 2.06 13.58
N SER A 51 -4.43 2.82 12.49
CA SER A 51 -5.53 3.04 11.52
C SER A 51 -5.99 1.76 10.82
N SER A 52 -5.07 0.82 10.60
CA SER A 52 -5.31 -0.49 10.01
C SER A 52 -5.70 -1.55 11.04
N THR A 53 -5.60 -1.25 12.35
CA THR A 53 -5.89 -2.22 13.41
C THR A 53 -7.39 -2.51 13.46
N GLU A 54 -7.75 -3.77 13.63
CA GLU A 54 -9.14 -4.18 13.80
C GLU A 54 -9.40 -4.60 15.23
N ILE A 55 -10.56 -4.19 15.76
CA ILE A 55 -11.11 -4.65 17.04
C ILE A 55 -12.58 -4.98 16.82
N PHE A 56 -12.97 -6.22 17.14
CA PHE A 56 -14.33 -6.72 16.97
C PHE A 56 -14.57 -7.94 17.88
N PRO A 57 -15.84 -8.23 18.22
CA PRO A 57 -16.17 -9.43 18.96
C PRO A 57 -16.14 -10.65 18.04
N VAL A 58 -15.66 -11.79 18.54
CA VAL A 58 -15.61 -13.05 17.78
C VAL A 58 -17.01 -13.50 17.34
N SER A 59 -18.05 -13.12 18.08
CA SER A 59 -19.45 -13.39 17.72
C SER A 59 -19.86 -12.78 16.37
N ASP A 60 -19.21 -11.71 15.92
CA ASP A 60 -19.49 -11.11 14.61
C ASP A 60 -19.06 -12.04 13.45
N LEU A 61 -18.19 -13.02 13.73
CA LEU A 61 -17.71 -14.01 12.77
C LEU A 61 -18.54 -15.30 12.76
N THR A 62 -19.80 -15.24 13.18
CA THR A 62 -20.69 -16.41 13.19
C THR A 62 -20.79 -17.03 11.79
N GLY A 63 -20.52 -18.34 11.70
CA GLY A 63 -20.57 -19.12 10.46
C GLY A 63 -19.23 -19.30 9.75
N VAL A 64 -18.27 -18.40 9.95
CA VAL A 64 -16.91 -18.48 9.38
C VAL A 64 -15.83 -18.76 10.44
N GLY A 65 -16.00 -18.20 11.64
CA GLY A 65 -15.02 -18.26 12.73
C GLY A 65 -13.77 -17.41 12.46
N LEU A 66 -12.93 -17.24 13.48
CA LEU A 66 -11.72 -16.44 13.36
C LEU A 66 -10.69 -17.05 12.43
N SER A 67 -10.54 -18.38 12.46
CA SER A 67 -9.64 -19.09 11.54
C SER A 67 -10.07 -18.93 10.07
N GLY A 68 -11.38 -19.02 9.78
CA GLY A 68 -11.91 -18.76 8.45
C GLY A 68 -11.73 -17.30 8.03
N TYR A 69 -11.97 -16.34 8.93
CA TYR A 69 -11.75 -14.91 8.66
C TYR A 69 -10.30 -14.60 8.28
N LEU A 70 -9.32 -15.21 8.97
CA LEU A 70 -7.90 -15.05 8.64
C LEU A 70 -7.54 -15.68 7.29
N GLY A 71 -8.06 -16.87 7.01
CA GLY A 71 -7.79 -17.59 5.77
C GLY A 71 -8.43 -16.92 4.55
N GLU A 72 -9.71 -16.59 4.63
CA GLU A 72 -10.47 -16.02 3.52
C GLU A 72 -10.24 -14.51 3.37
N GLY A 73 -10.15 -13.78 4.48
CA GLY A 73 -10.04 -12.32 4.49
C GLY A 73 -8.61 -11.80 4.23
N TYR A 74 -7.59 -12.54 4.68
CA TYR A 74 -6.19 -12.12 4.54
C TYR A 74 -5.29 -13.19 3.92
N ALA A 75 -5.87 -14.19 3.26
CA ALA A 75 -5.12 -15.24 2.58
C ALA A 75 -4.07 -15.91 3.48
N VAL A 76 -4.33 -16.06 4.78
CA VAL A 76 -3.40 -16.79 5.66
C VAL A 76 -3.43 -18.26 5.27
N GLY A 77 -2.26 -18.83 4.96
CA GLY A 77 -2.18 -20.21 4.47
C GLY A 77 -2.72 -21.24 5.46
N ASP A 78 -3.43 -22.25 4.94
CA ASP A 78 -4.12 -23.28 5.73
C ASP A 78 -3.22 -24.03 6.71
N GLU A 79 -1.94 -24.24 6.37
CA GLU A 79 -0.99 -24.93 7.25
C GLU A 79 -0.76 -24.14 8.56
N GLN A 80 -0.62 -22.81 8.47
CA GLN A 80 -0.46 -21.95 9.65
C GLN A 80 -1.74 -21.95 10.49
N LEU A 81 -2.91 -21.95 9.85
CA LEU A 81 -4.20 -21.93 10.53
C LEU A 81 -4.53 -23.29 11.18
N ALA A 82 -4.21 -24.40 10.53
CA ALA A 82 -4.49 -25.74 11.02
C ALA A 82 -3.76 -26.02 12.34
N ALA A 83 -2.52 -25.56 12.49
CA ALA A 83 -1.72 -25.73 13.70
C ALA A 83 -2.34 -25.03 14.93
N ASP A 84 -3.01 -23.89 14.72
CA ASP A 84 -3.58 -23.07 15.79
C ASP A 84 -5.12 -23.07 15.80
N ARG A 85 -5.77 -23.90 14.97
CA ARG A 85 -7.21 -23.83 14.76
C ARG A 85 -8.02 -23.94 16.05
N GLY A 86 -7.67 -24.90 16.91
CA GLY A 86 -8.33 -25.06 18.21
C GLY A 86 -8.14 -23.86 19.15
N LYS A 87 -7.02 -23.12 19.03
CA LYS A 87 -6.81 -21.89 19.80
C LYS A 87 -7.67 -20.76 19.25
N LEU A 88 -7.66 -20.56 17.93
CA LEU A 88 -8.38 -19.49 17.25
C LEU A 88 -9.90 -19.65 17.36
N ASP A 89 -10.40 -20.86 17.17
CA ASP A 89 -11.84 -21.17 17.21
C ASP A 89 -12.39 -21.30 18.63
N GLY A 90 -11.49 -21.43 19.63
CA GLY A 90 -11.85 -21.44 21.05
C GLY A 90 -11.82 -20.05 21.70
N LEU A 91 -11.54 -18.98 20.94
CA LEU A 91 -11.59 -17.62 21.47
C LEU A 91 -13.02 -17.14 21.57
N ASP A 92 -13.33 -16.52 22.71
CA ASP A 92 -14.57 -15.82 22.98
C ASP A 92 -14.30 -14.33 23.25
N GLY A 93 -15.33 -13.50 23.21
CA GLY A 93 -15.22 -12.07 23.52
C GLY A 93 -14.65 -11.26 22.36
N TYR A 94 -13.69 -10.37 22.63
CA TYR A 94 -13.11 -9.47 21.64
C TYR A 94 -11.70 -9.89 21.23
N VAL A 95 -11.39 -9.65 19.97
CA VAL A 95 -10.03 -9.80 19.41
C VAL A 95 -9.53 -8.49 18.85
N LEU A 96 -8.20 -8.33 18.86
CA LEU A 96 -7.49 -7.24 18.21
C LEU A 96 -6.52 -7.82 17.18
N LEU A 97 -6.62 -7.38 15.94
CA LEU A 97 -5.71 -7.75 14.85
C LEU A 97 -4.77 -6.58 14.57
N LEU A 98 -3.48 -6.79 14.78
CA LEU A 98 -2.42 -5.81 14.55
C LEU A 98 -1.56 -6.22 13.36
N PHE A 99 -1.46 -5.34 12.37
CA PHE A 99 -0.77 -5.58 11.11
C PHE A 99 0.66 -5.02 11.13
N SER A 100 1.58 -5.61 10.37
CA SER A 100 2.96 -5.08 10.27
C SER A 100 3.04 -3.66 9.71
N ASP A 101 2.03 -3.20 8.97
CA ASP A 101 2.01 -1.86 8.38
C ASP A 101 1.97 -0.74 9.44
N SER A 102 1.44 -1.02 10.63
CA SER A 102 1.39 -0.11 11.77
C SER A 102 2.78 0.39 12.22
N PHE A 103 3.84 -0.34 11.87
CA PHE A 103 5.22 -0.05 12.27
C PHE A 103 6.06 0.63 11.19
N ALA A 104 5.52 0.81 9.97
CA ALA A 104 6.23 1.42 8.84
C ALA A 104 7.63 0.83 8.57
N GLY A 105 7.83 -0.47 8.88
CA GLY A 105 9.11 -1.17 8.72
C GLY A 105 10.16 -0.90 9.82
N ALA A 106 9.84 -0.12 10.86
CA ALA A 106 10.72 0.08 11.98
C ALA A 106 10.84 -1.19 12.85
N GLU A 107 12.03 -1.45 13.38
CA GLU A 107 12.18 -2.40 14.48
C GLU A 107 11.53 -1.82 15.73
N THR A 108 10.69 -2.60 16.40
CA THR A 108 9.91 -2.13 17.55
C THR A 108 9.76 -3.24 18.57
N THR A 109 9.94 -2.92 19.84
CA THR A 109 9.53 -3.77 20.96
C THR A 109 8.22 -3.23 21.49
N LEU A 110 7.17 -4.02 21.37
CA LEU A 110 5.85 -3.69 21.89
C LEU A 110 5.67 -4.39 23.24
N THR A 111 5.15 -3.65 24.22
CA THR A 111 4.81 -4.16 25.54
C THR A 111 3.31 -3.96 25.77
N PRO A 112 2.45 -4.87 25.26
CA PRO A 112 0.99 -4.76 25.38
C PRO A 112 0.53 -4.71 26.83
N SER A 113 -0.65 -4.14 27.05
CA SER A 113 -1.27 -4.08 28.38
C SER A 113 -1.66 -5.49 28.89
N PRO A 114 -1.79 -5.69 30.22
CA PRO A 114 -2.24 -6.94 30.87
C PRO A 114 -3.48 -7.60 30.25
N GLU A 115 -4.33 -6.77 29.65
CA GLU A 115 -5.59 -7.13 29.03
C GLU A 115 -5.40 -7.77 27.65
N LEU A 116 -4.20 -7.73 27.06
CA LEU A 116 -3.91 -8.39 25.79
C LEU A 116 -3.09 -9.66 25.96
N THR A 117 -3.57 -10.75 25.35
CA THR A 117 -2.80 -11.98 25.19
C THR A 117 -2.55 -12.26 23.71
N LEU A 118 -1.27 -12.34 23.32
CA LEU A 118 -0.91 -12.73 21.96
C LEU A 118 -1.25 -14.21 21.75
N ILE A 119 -2.16 -14.49 20.81
CA ILE A 119 -2.58 -15.84 20.45
C ILE A 119 -1.66 -16.42 19.39
N GLY A 120 -1.31 -15.61 18.39
CA GLY A 120 -0.47 -16.04 17.29
C GLY A 120 -0.03 -14.90 16.39
N THR A 121 0.99 -15.18 15.58
CA THR A 121 1.45 -14.29 14.50
C THR A 121 1.40 -15.07 13.19
N TYR A 122 0.57 -14.59 12.28
CA TYR A 122 0.27 -15.24 11.01
C TYR A 122 0.85 -14.45 9.85
N THR A 123 1.13 -15.13 8.75
CA THR A 123 1.63 -14.51 7.53
C THR A 123 0.58 -14.61 6.44
N GLU A 124 0.21 -13.47 5.85
CA GLU A 124 -0.57 -13.40 4.62
C GLU A 124 0.21 -14.07 3.48
N ALA A 125 -0.46 -14.86 2.65
CA ALA A 125 0.14 -15.47 1.48
C ALA A 125 0.59 -14.38 0.50
N ARG A 126 1.89 -14.34 0.24
CA ARG A 126 2.45 -13.51 -0.83
C ARG A 126 2.63 -14.37 -2.08
N PRO A 127 2.33 -13.84 -3.28
CA PRO A 127 2.80 -14.44 -4.51
C PRO A 127 4.32 -14.68 -4.42
N SER A 128 4.77 -15.86 -4.83
CA SER A 128 6.20 -16.14 -4.91
C SER A 128 6.88 -15.06 -5.77
N ASP A 129 7.97 -14.48 -5.25
CA ASP A 129 8.81 -13.54 -6.00
C ASP A 129 9.58 -14.24 -7.15
N ASP A 130 9.39 -15.55 -7.33
CA ASP A 130 9.85 -16.34 -8.47
C ASP A 130 9.10 -15.93 -9.75
N VAL A 131 9.41 -14.73 -10.23
CA VAL A 131 8.95 -14.23 -11.52
C VAL A 131 9.77 -14.91 -12.59
N THR A 132 9.11 -15.72 -13.43
CA THR A 132 9.75 -16.22 -14.65
C THR A 132 9.98 -15.02 -15.59
N PRO A 133 11.23 -14.75 -16.03
CA PRO A 133 11.51 -13.64 -16.92
C PRO A 133 10.66 -13.71 -18.20
N ILE A 134 10.09 -12.59 -18.64
CA ILE A 134 9.38 -12.54 -19.92
C ILE A 134 10.40 -12.68 -21.04
N THR A 135 10.33 -13.78 -21.81
CA THR A 135 11.27 -14.11 -22.89
C THR A 135 10.74 -13.79 -24.30
N ALA A 136 9.52 -13.24 -24.42
CA ALA A 136 8.92 -12.91 -25.70
C ALA A 136 9.80 -11.93 -26.51
N ASP A 137 9.94 -12.17 -27.82
CA ASP A 137 10.77 -11.31 -28.68
C ASP A 137 10.31 -9.84 -28.69
N SER A 138 9.00 -9.59 -28.61
CA SER A 138 8.42 -8.25 -28.49
C SER A 138 8.67 -7.57 -27.14
N ALA A 139 9.17 -8.30 -26.13
CA ALA A 139 9.55 -7.74 -24.84
C ALA A 139 11.03 -7.31 -24.81
N LYS A 140 11.80 -7.56 -25.87
CA LYS A 140 13.18 -7.09 -25.99
C LYS A 140 13.20 -5.56 -26.12
N PRO A 141 14.17 -4.86 -25.50
CA PRO A 141 14.40 -3.44 -25.76
C PRO A 141 14.55 -3.18 -27.26
N TYR A 142 13.98 -2.07 -27.75
CA TYR A 142 14.05 -1.68 -29.16
C TYR A 142 13.44 -2.69 -30.16
N SER A 143 12.53 -3.56 -29.73
CA SER A 143 11.77 -4.47 -30.60
C SER A 143 10.62 -3.80 -31.37
N GLY A 144 10.34 -2.53 -31.09
CA GLY A 144 9.38 -1.73 -31.84
C GLY A 144 9.86 -1.46 -33.26
N VAL A 145 8.95 -1.45 -34.23
CA VAL A 145 9.24 -0.97 -35.59
C VAL A 145 9.62 0.50 -35.53
N ALA A 146 10.76 0.86 -36.12
CA ALA A 146 11.16 2.25 -36.24
C ALA A 146 10.05 2.99 -37.02
N ALA A 147 9.53 4.07 -36.42
CA ALA A 147 8.66 4.98 -37.16
C ALA A 147 9.45 5.49 -38.37
N SER A 148 8.89 5.32 -39.56
CA SER A 148 9.44 5.83 -40.81
C SER A 148 9.79 7.31 -40.65
N ASP A 149 10.97 7.71 -41.17
CA ASP A 149 11.50 9.06 -41.05
C ASP A 149 10.42 10.13 -41.28
N PRO A 150 10.34 11.17 -40.43
CA PRO A 150 9.39 12.24 -40.63
C PRO A 150 9.58 12.86 -42.01
N PRO A 151 8.49 13.22 -42.72
CA PRO A 151 8.58 13.76 -44.07
C PRO A 151 9.47 15.01 -44.06
N VAL A 152 10.52 14.99 -44.88
CA VAL A 152 11.39 16.15 -45.06
C VAL A 152 10.55 17.30 -45.62
N PRO A 153 10.46 18.46 -44.93
CA PRO A 153 9.68 19.57 -45.45
C PRO A 153 10.29 20.05 -46.78
N PRO A 154 9.46 20.33 -47.82
CA PRO A 154 9.97 20.77 -49.11
C PRO A 154 10.70 22.10 -48.95
N ARG A 155 12.02 22.10 -49.20
CA ARG A 155 12.81 23.34 -49.32
C ARG A 155 12.60 23.91 -50.71
N GLY A 156 11.58 24.75 -50.86
CA GLY A 156 11.30 25.50 -52.10
C GLY A 156 11.93 26.91 -52.09
N PRO A 157 12.22 27.51 -53.26
CA PRO A 157 12.85 28.84 -53.38
C PRO A 157 11.97 30.01 -52.91
N ALA A 158 10.72 29.75 -52.51
CA ALA A 158 9.76 30.76 -52.08
C ALA A 158 10.26 31.62 -50.91
N GLY A 159 11.03 31.04 -49.97
CA GLY A 159 11.60 31.80 -48.85
C GLY A 159 12.66 32.82 -49.27
N SER A 160 13.42 32.56 -50.34
CA SER A 160 14.46 33.47 -50.83
C SER A 160 13.88 34.66 -51.59
N ALA A 161 12.81 34.43 -52.38
CA ALA A 161 12.14 35.49 -53.12
C ALA A 161 11.52 36.56 -52.20
N MET A 162 10.99 36.14 -51.04
CA MET A 162 10.38 37.06 -50.06
C MET A 162 11.42 37.98 -49.39
N VAL A 163 12.63 37.47 -49.11
CA VAL A 163 13.74 38.25 -48.56
C VAL A 163 14.23 39.31 -49.56
N ILE A 164 14.34 38.94 -50.84
CA ILE A 164 14.76 39.87 -51.89
C ILE A 164 13.73 40.99 -52.08
N LEU A 165 12.44 40.66 -52.11
CA LEU A 165 11.35 41.65 -52.17
C LEU A 165 11.37 42.60 -50.96
N GLY A 166 11.60 42.08 -49.76
CA GLY A 166 11.75 42.90 -48.56
C GLY A 166 12.93 43.88 -48.65
N LEU A 167 14.09 43.40 -49.13
CA LEU A 167 15.27 44.23 -49.35
C LEU A 167 15.03 45.35 -50.39
N ILE A 168 14.39 45.02 -51.52
CA ILE A 168 14.04 46.00 -52.55
C ILE A 168 13.09 47.06 -51.97
N GLY A 169 12.07 46.64 -51.23
CA GLY A 169 11.14 47.54 -50.56
C GLY A 169 11.85 48.49 -49.59
N LEU A 170 12.78 47.97 -48.77
CA LEU A 170 13.54 48.75 -47.81
C LEU A 170 14.44 49.80 -48.48
N VAL A 171 15.11 49.42 -49.57
CA VAL A 171 15.95 50.36 -50.36
C VAL A 171 15.09 51.46 -50.99
N ALA A 172 13.94 51.11 -51.57
CA ALA A 172 13.03 52.10 -52.13
C ALA A 172 12.53 53.11 -51.08
N LEU A 173 12.24 52.63 -49.87
CA LEU A 173 11.81 53.46 -48.75
C LEU A 173 12.93 54.41 -48.27
N ALA A 174 14.18 53.93 -48.21
CA ALA A 174 15.33 54.74 -47.85
C ALA A 174 15.64 55.83 -48.91
N VAL A 175 15.54 55.49 -50.20
CA VAL A 175 15.73 56.45 -51.29
C VAL A 175 14.64 57.51 -51.28
N TRP A 176 13.38 57.13 -51.05
CA TRP A 176 12.30 58.09 -50.90
C TRP A 176 12.55 59.05 -49.72
N TRP A 177 12.98 58.53 -48.57
CA TRP A 177 13.29 59.35 -47.39
C TRP A 177 14.44 60.36 -47.63
N LEU A 178 15.40 60.04 -48.51
CA LEU A 178 16.49 60.95 -48.89
C LEU A 178 16.09 62.00 -49.93
N LEU A 179 15.00 61.79 -50.67
CA LEU A 179 14.52 62.67 -51.73
C LEU A 179 13.30 63.51 -51.33
N ALA A 180 12.68 63.21 -50.18
CA ALA A 180 11.60 63.98 -49.57
C ALA A 180 12.16 65.05 -48.62
#